data_AF-M7XC96-F1
#
_entry.id   AF-M7XC96-F1
#
_cell.length_a   1.000
_cell.length_b   1.000
_cell.length_c   1.000
_cell.angle_alpha   90.00
_cell.angle_beta   90.00
_cell.angle_gamma   90.00
#
_symmetry.space_group_name_H-M   'P 1'
#
loop_
_entity.id
_entity.type
_entity.pdbx_description
1 polymer ?
#
loop_
_entity_poly.entity_id
_entity_poly.type
_entity_poly.pdbx_seq_one_letter_code
_entity_poly.pdbx_strand_id
1 'polypeptide(L)'
;MSEKTVTFNANEIELEEQDTSSHDDGLFETDDVIKYDKTPNTIAKFFRTLFFRQTMPQLLKGRKGNLRIPDLSTLPKTLEYEKYEASMKEKWEKESQSKRPSLFLVIFKLEWKMFLLCYITMVIYELIALAFPLMLQYVIKWINNPQGTLKRGIFFILLTVVFQLISCFTQEFGKKWLFVLGVRIRNGLIGLIYDKALKLNASGIEEPGRFVNLMANDAPVFIGNVEMVFFGLASPVMFIVLFVLIYINMGKWVYVPLIVFIAFLLLNIGFGFLNGKLFSKFVYMKDKRVSFMGEILHNIKFIKYNNWEKTTEKRIGKKRLWELFFVFLVGFFRCSFFTLTVEIGSSMSIALFVTMVMSSSEMQLARVITTIALFNSIRIPVRTVGLMATCSTTIIVSLGRIKRFLLKPELQPIQVVNKESENAIEMN
;
A
#
# COMPACT_ATOMS: atom_id res chain seq x y z
N MET A 1 -45.90 -13.33 31.99
CA MET A 1 -46.25 -12.55 33.20
C MET A 1 -45.06 -12.59 34.15
N SER A 2 -44.24 -11.53 34.13
CA SER A 2 -43.21 -11.15 35.11
C SER A 2 -42.49 -9.94 34.51
N GLU A 3 -43.11 -8.76 34.58
CA GLU A 3 -42.44 -7.49 34.30
C GLU A 3 -41.44 -7.22 35.43
N LYS A 4 -40.15 -7.11 35.09
CA LYS A 4 -39.15 -6.49 35.97
C LYS A 4 -39.02 -5.03 35.58
N THR A 5 -39.65 -4.16 36.37
CA THR A 5 -39.47 -2.71 36.34
C THR A 5 -38.08 -2.39 36.87
N VAL A 6 -37.21 -1.83 36.02
CA VAL A 6 -35.93 -1.25 36.44
C VAL A 6 -36.17 0.24 36.70
N THR A 7 -36.22 0.64 37.97
CA THR A 7 -36.29 2.04 38.38
C THR A 7 -34.88 2.64 38.35
N PHE A 8 -34.66 3.62 37.47
CA PHE A 8 -33.45 4.44 37.48
C PHE A 8 -33.56 5.50 38.58
N ASN A 9 -32.62 5.49 39.52
CA ASN A 9 -32.51 6.48 40.58
C ASN A 9 -31.75 7.70 40.03
N ALA A 10 -32.37 8.87 40.04
CA ALA A 10 -31.85 10.08 39.37
C ALA A 10 -30.74 10.82 40.15
N ASN A 11 -30.29 10.30 41.28
CA ASN A 11 -29.37 10.99 42.21
C ASN A 11 -27.94 10.42 42.27
N GLU A 12 -27.52 9.57 41.32
CA GLU A 12 -26.16 8.99 41.30
C GLU A 12 -25.29 9.46 40.11
N ILE A 13 -25.58 10.64 39.56
CA ILE A 13 -24.69 11.28 38.59
C ILE A 13 -24.02 12.47 39.28
N GLU A 14 -22.96 12.21 40.04
CA GLU A 14 -21.99 13.24 40.38
C GLU A 14 -21.27 13.63 39.08
N LEU A 15 -21.69 14.75 38.51
CA LEU A 15 -20.94 15.46 37.49
C LEU A 15 -19.77 16.16 38.22
N GLU A 16 -18.55 15.67 38.01
CA GLU A 16 -17.36 16.49 38.26
C GLU A 16 -17.43 17.69 37.30
N GLU A 17 -17.90 18.83 37.81
CA GLU A 17 -17.70 20.13 37.18
C GLU A 17 -16.20 20.45 37.21
N GLN A 18 -15.48 20.05 36.16
CA GLN A 18 -14.20 20.68 35.83
C GLN A 18 -14.48 22.03 35.17
N ASP A 19 -14.19 23.10 35.90
CA ASP A 19 -14.11 24.47 35.42
C ASP A 19 -13.31 24.53 34.10
N THR A 20 -14.02 24.75 32.98
CA THR A 20 -13.43 24.94 31.65
C THR A 20 -13.22 26.42 31.34
N SER A 21 -12.83 27.21 32.34
CA SER A 21 -12.44 28.60 32.13
C SER A 21 -11.04 28.85 32.70
N SER A 22 -10.02 28.85 31.82
CA SER A 22 -8.74 29.60 31.91
C SER A 22 -7.48 28.96 31.30
N HIS A 23 -7.56 27.83 30.57
CA HIS A 23 -6.37 27.24 29.92
C HIS A 23 -6.59 26.81 28.47
N ASP A 24 -7.09 27.72 27.62
CA ASP A 24 -7.24 27.49 26.18
C ASP A 24 -6.45 28.51 25.35
N ASP A 25 -5.15 28.61 25.60
CA ASP A 25 -4.19 29.33 24.73
C ASP A 25 -2.79 28.68 24.76
N GLY A 26 -2.75 27.34 24.84
CA GLY A 26 -1.51 26.55 24.97
C GLY A 26 -1.15 25.69 23.76
N LEU A 27 -1.69 25.95 22.57
CA LEU A 27 -1.55 25.04 21.43
C LEU A 27 -0.16 25.04 20.74
N PHE A 28 0.80 25.87 21.17
CA PHE A 28 2.13 25.92 20.53
C PHE A 28 3.34 26.15 21.45
N GLU A 29 3.24 25.98 22.77
CA GLU A 29 4.41 26.09 23.65
C GLU A 29 4.46 24.96 24.67
N THR A 30 5.08 23.84 24.28
CA THR A 30 5.82 23.02 25.24
C THR A 30 7.26 22.98 24.77
N ASP A 31 8.13 23.69 25.49
CA ASP A 31 9.60 23.72 25.35
C ASP A 31 10.29 22.36 25.58
N ASP A 32 9.53 21.27 25.60
CA ASP A 32 10.05 19.92 25.59
C ASP A 32 10.47 19.56 24.17
N VAL A 33 11.55 20.20 23.70
CA VAL A 33 12.38 19.68 22.61
C VAL A 33 12.87 18.32 23.07
N ILE A 34 12.10 17.27 22.75
CA ILE A 34 12.37 15.90 23.16
C ILE A 34 13.79 15.58 22.69
N LYS A 35 14.74 15.53 23.64
CA LYS A 35 16.16 15.45 23.35
C LYS A 35 16.44 14.15 22.60
N TYR A 36 17.00 14.29 21.41
CA TYR A 36 17.46 13.18 20.59
C TYR A 36 18.40 12.28 21.39
N ASP A 37 18.09 10.98 21.44
CA ASP A 37 18.93 10.00 22.11
C ASP A 37 20.23 9.80 21.29
N LYS A 38 21.25 10.63 21.58
CA LYS A 38 22.61 10.64 20.99
C LYS A 38 23.44 9.41 21.40
N THR A 39 22.82 8.27 21.66
CA THR A 39 23.55 7.05 22.02
C THR A 39 24.33 6.51 20.81
N PRO A 40 25.63 6.19 20.96
CA PRO A 40 26.45 5.63 19.89
C PRO A 40 25.86 4.31 19.36
N ASN A 41 26.13 4.02 18.09
CA ASN A 41 25.70 2.79 17.41
C ASN A 41 26.34 1.55 18.03
N THR A 42 25.78 1.11 19.15
CA THR A 42 26.23 -0.06 19.91
C THR A 42 25.55 -1.31 19.34
N ILE A 43 26.19 -2.48 19.45
CA ILE A 43 25.61 -3.79 19.08
C ILE A 43 24.23 -3.99 19.74
N ALA A 44 24.06 -3.53 20.98
CA ALA A 44 22.78 -3.53 21.69
C ALA A 44 21.69 -2.70 20.97
N LYS A 45 22.05 -1.55 20.38
CA LYS A 45 21.16 -0.71 19.58
C LYS A 45 20.80 -1.39 18.26
N PHE A 46 21.76 -2.04 17.61
CA PHE A 46 21.50 -2.85 16.41
C PHE A 46 20.45 -3.94 16.69
N PHE A 47 20.64 -4.77 17.72
CA PHE A 47 19.66 -5.81 18.06
C PHE A 47 18.31 -5.22 18.53
N ARG A 48 18.31 -4.10 19.29
CA ARG A 48 17.05 -3.42 19.64
C ARG A 48 16.30 -2.92 18.41
N THR A 49 17.01 -2.43 17.40
CA THR A 49 16.41 -2.04 16.11
C THR A 49 16.00 -3.27 15.29
N LEU A 50 16.79 -4.35 15.31
CA LEU A 50 16.53 -5.62 14.63
C LEU A 50 15.21 -6.26 15.06
N PHE A 51 14.99 -6.34 16.36
CA PHE A 51 13.78 -6.92 16.95
C PHE A 51 12.64 -5.90 17.11
N PHE A 52 12.78 -4.68 16.57
CA PHE A 52 11.82 -3.58 16.77
C PHE A 52 11.51 -3.31 18.25
N ARG A 53 12.40 -3.68 19.18
CA ARG A 53 12.19 -3.60 20.62
C ARG A 53 12.07 -2.15 21.11
N GLN A 54 12.53 -1.18 20.33
CA GLN A 54 12.42 0.25 20.64
C GLN A 54 10.97 0.73 20.79
N THR A 55 10.00 0.12 20.10
CA THR A 55 8.57 0.48 20.22
C THR A 55 7.87 -0.23 21.38
N MET A 56 8.51 -1.22 22.01
CA MET A 56 7.91 -2.01 23.09
C MET A 56 7.48 -1.18 24.32
N PRO A 57 8.23 -0.16 24.79
CA PRO A 57 7.79 0.68 25.90
C PRO A 57 6.46 1.40 25.61
N GLN A 58 6.29 1.90 24.39
CA GLN A 58 5.06 2.56 23.94
C GLN A 58 3.91 1.56 23.87
N LEU A 59 4.14 0.36 23.34
CA LEU A 59 3.13 -0.71 23.30
C LEU A 59 2.68 -1.12 24.71
N LEU A 60 3.63 -1.27 25.65
CA LEU A 60 3.32 -1.63 27.03
C LEU A 60 2.60 -0.52 27.78
N LYS A 61 2.92 0.76 27.51
CA LYS A 61 2.21 1.91 28.07
C LYS A 61 0.79 2.02 27.51
N GLY A 62 0.64 1.88 26.19
CA GLY A 62 -0.66 1.84 25.51
C GLY A 62 -1.56 0.68 25.96
N ARG A 63 -0.97 -0.44 26.41
CA ARG A 63 -1.73 -1.54 27.03
C ARG A 63 -2.32 -1.17 28.40
N LYS A 64 -1.66 -0.28 29.15
CA LYS A 64 -2.05 0.10 30.53
C LYS A 64 -2.96 1.33 30.58
N GLY A 65 -3.03 2.11 29.50
CA GLY A 65 -3.85 3.31 29.42
C GLY A 65 -3.65 4.04 28.10
N ASN A 66 -4.27 5.20 27.96
CA ASN A 66 -4.18 5.98 26.74
C ASN A 66 -2.79 6.62 26.58
N LEU A 67 -2.21 6.50 25.39
CA LEU A 67 -0.98 7.19 25.02
C LEU A 67 -1.25 8.69 24.86
N ARG A 68 -0.39 9.52 25.45
CA ARG A 68 -0.40 10.99 25.25
C ARG A 68 0.71 11.40 24.29
N ILE A 69 0.64 12.60 23.72
CA ILE A 69 1.66 13.13 22.80
C ILE A 69 3.09 13.07 23.39
N PRO A 70 3.33 13.39 24.68
CA PRO A 70 4.66 13.27 25.28
C PRO A 70 5.21 11.84 25.36
N ASP A 71 4.36 10.82 25.19
CA ASP A 71 4.78 9.41 25.21
C ASP A 71 5.33 8.93 23.87
N LEU A 72 5.15 9.75 22.83
CA LEU A 72 5.62 9.46 21.48
C LEU A 72 7.12 9.73 21.39
N SER A 73 7.80 8.87 20.64
CA SER A 73 9.23 8.99 20.39
C SER A 73 9.51 10.12 19.41
N THR A 74 10.64 10.80 19.60
CA THR A 74 11.18 11.76 18.64
C THR A 74 11.24 11.21 17.22
N LEU A 75 11.03 12.08 16.24
CA LEU A 75 11.29 11.76 14.84
C LEU A 75 12.75 11.34 14.63
N PRO A 76 13.03 10.25 13.90
CA PRO A 76 14.38 9.90 13.51
C PRO A 76 14.92 10.91 12.48
N LYS A 77 16.23 11.15 12.48
CA LYS A 77 16.92 12.04 11.51
C LYS A 77 16.65 11.66 10.05
N THR A 78 16.41 10.39 9.78
CA THR A 78 16.03 9.91 8.44
C THR A 78 14.67 10.43 7.98
N LEU A 79 13.84 11.01 8.84
CA LEU A 79 12.56 11.65 8.52
C LEU A 79 12.61 13.17 8.73
N GLU A 80 13.80 13.76 8.88
CA GLU A 80 13.98 15.20 9.04
C GLU A 80 13.35 15.94 7.84
N TYR A 81 12.31 16.71 8.12
CA TYR A 81 11.39 17.26 7.13
C TYR A 81 12.02 18.41 6.32
N GLU A 82 12.66 19.35 7.01
CA GLU A 82 13.11 20.63 6.43
C GLU A 82 14.09 20.43 5.26
N LYS A 83 15.09 19.57 5.44
CA LYS A 83 16.10 19.28 4.40
C LYS A 83 15.49 18.60 3.17
N TYR A 84 14.56 17.67 3.41
CA TYR A 84 13.90 16.92 2.35
C TYR A 84 12.96 17.82 1.55
N GLU A 85 12.17 18.65 2.23
CA GLU A 85 11.28 19.62 1.62
C GLU A 85 12.05 20.63 0.76
N ALA A 86 13.11 21.25 1.30
CA ALA A 86 13.94 22.21 0.57
C ALA A 86 14.54 21.59 -0.71
N SER A 87 15.09 20.38 -0.59
CA SER A 87 15.65 19.65 -1.74
C SER A 87 14.60 19.29 -2.79
N MET A 88 13.37 18.99 -2.35
CA MET A 88 12.25 18.67 -3.24
C MET A 88 11.72 19.91 -3.95
N LYS A 89 11.65 21.06 -3.27
CA LYS A 89 11.31 22.37 -3.83
C LYS A 89 12.28 22.77 -4.93
N GLU A 90 13.58 22.78 -4.64
CA GLU A 90 14.62 23.17 -5.60
C GLU A 90 14.57 22.34 -6.90
N LYS A 91 14.40 21.01 -6.77
CA LYS A 91 14.27 20.12 -7.94
C LYS A 91 12.96 20.30 -8.68
N TRP A 92 11.87 20.60 -7.97
CA TRP A 92 10.57 20.86 -8.60
C TRP A 92 10.59 22.17 -9.40
N GLU A 93 11.18 23.24 -8.87
CA GLU A 93 11.30 24.52 -9.59
C GLU A 93 12.07 24.34 -10.90
N LYS A 94 13.22 23.65 -10.86
CA LYS A 94 14.00 23.31 -12.08
C LYS A 94 13.20 22.49 -13.09
N GLU A 95 12.44 21.49 -12.64
CA GLU A 95 11.64 20.62 -13.52
C GLU A 95 10.39 21.33 -14.06
N SER A 96 9.80 22.27 -13.30
CA SER A 96 8.59 23.01 -13.67
C SER A 96 8.78 23.87 -14.92
N GLN A 97 10.01 24.34 -15.17
CA GLN A 97 10.41 25.10 -16.35
C GLN A 97 10.59 24.24 -17.62
N SER A 98 10.58 22.91 -17.48
CA SER A 98 10.70 21.99 -18.61
C SER A 98 9.42 21.93 -19.46
N LYS A 99 9.54 21.59 -20.75
CA LYS A 99 8.39 21.42 -21.67
C LYS A 99 7.39 20.34 -21.20
N ARG A 100 7.84 19.35 -20.42
CA ARG A 100 7.01 18.26 -19.90
C ARG A 100 7.35 17.97 -18.43
N PRO A 101 6.87 18.77 -17.48
CA PRO A 101 7.24 18.63 -16.07
C PRO A 101 6.74 17.30 -15.50
N SER A 102 7.57 16.56 -14.78
CA SER A 102 7.18 15.27 -14.17
C SER A 102 7.55 15.20 -12.69
N LEU A 103 6.54 15.16 -11.81
CA LEU A 103 6.73 14.95 -10.38
C LEU A 103 7.37 13.60 -10.05
N PHE A 104 7.02 12.55 -10.81
CA PHE A 104 7.59 11.23 -10.62
C PHE A 104 9.11 11.25 -10.81
N LEU A 105 9.58 11.98 -11.82
CA LEU A 105 11.01 12.09 -12.14
C LEU A 105 11.78 12.88 -11.07
N VAL A 106 11.17 13.92 -10.49
CA VAL A 106 11.73 14.66 -9.34
C VAL A 106 11.88 13.74 -8.13
N ILE A 107 10.83 13.01 -7.77
CA ILE A 107 10.85 12.04 -6.67
C ILE A 107 11.91 10.97 -6.92
N PHE A 108 11.95 10.41 -8.14
CA PHE A 108 12.93 9.39 -8.52
C PHE A 108 14.37 9.89 -8.39
N LYS A 109 14.68 11.08 -8.91
CA LYS A 109 16.01 11.70 -8.79
C LYS A 109 16.38 12.05 -7.34
N LEU A 110 15.41 12.32 -6.48
CA LEU A 110 15.65 12.64 -5.08
C LEU A 110 15.97 11.39 -4.26
N GLU A 111 15.24 10.31 -4.48
CA GLU A 111 15.30 9.10 -3.65
C GLU A 111 15.91 7.88 -4.37
N TRP A 112 16.62 8.07 -5.49
CA TRP A 112 17.13 6.96 -6.31
C TRP A 112 17.96 5.93 -5.53
N LYS A 113 18.78 6.39 -4.57
CA LYS A 113 19.61 5.52 -3.71
C LYS A 113 18.74 4.64 -2.80
N MET A 114 17.69 5.22 -2.21
CA MET A 114 16.74 4.50 -1.37
C MET A 114 15.89 3.55 -2.20
N PHE A 115 15.44 3.97 -3.38
CA PHE A 115 14.74 3.10 -4.32
C PHE A 115 15.59 1.88 -4.70
N LEU A 116 16.87 2.08 -5.05
CA LEU A 116 17.77 0.98 -5.37
C LEU A 116 17.99 0.05 -4.17
N LEU A 117 18.23 0.60 -2.98
CA LEU A 117 18.40 -0.18 -1.75
C LEU A 117 17.16 -1.02 -1.42
N CYS A 118 15.98 -0.43 -1.49
CA CYS A 118 14.70 -1.12 -1.25
C CYS A 118 14.47 -2.21 -2.30
N TYR A 119 14.75 -1.94 -3.58
CA TYR A 119 14.62 -2.92 -4.65
C TYR A 119 15.53 -4.13 -4.43
N ILE A 120 16.82 -3.90 -4.18
CA ILE A 120 17.80 -4.96 -3.93
C ILE A 120 17.40 -5.78 -2.70
N THR A 121 16.97 -5.12 -1.62
CA THR A 121 16.53 -5.82 -0.41
C THR A 121 15.31 -6.72 -0.66
N MET A 122 14.35 -6.26 -1.48
CA MET A 122 13.17 -7.05 -1.86
C MET A 122 13.54 -8.25 -2.73
N VAL A 123 14.42 -8.06 -3.72
CA VAL A 123 14.92 -9.17 -4.54
C VAL A 123 15.67 -10.19 -3.68
N ILE A 124 16.55 -9.76 -2.78
CA ILE A 124 17.26 -10.65 -1.86
C ILE A 124 16.28 -11.44 -0.99
N TYR A 125 15.26 -10.78 -0.44
CA TYR A 125 14.22 -11.47 0.34
C TYR A 125 13.51 -12.56 -0.49
N GLU A 126 13.07 -12.24 -1.72
CA GLU A 126 12.37 -13.20 -2.58
C GLU A 126 13.25 -14.39 -2.95
N LEU A 127 14.55 -14.17 -3.15
CA LEU A 127 15.51 -15.24 -3.41
C LEU A 127 15.75 -16.11 -2.17
N ILE A 128 15.90 -15.51 -0.98
CA ILE A 128 16.08 -16.27 0.26
C ILE A 128 14.81 -17.05 0.61
N ALA A 129 13.62 -16.54 0.27
CA ALA A 129 12.37 -17.27 0.46
C ALA A 129 12.33 -18.60 -0.34
N LEU A 130 13.02 -18.68 -1.48
CA LEU A 130 13.19 -19.93 -2.25
C LEU A 130 14.15 -20.94 -1.59
N ALA A 131 14.96 -20.51 -0.61
CA ALA A 131 15.83 -21.43 0.11
C ALA A 131 15.04 -22.48 0.88
N PHE A 132 13.84 -22.16 1.40
CA PHE A 132 13.03 -23.10 2.16
C PHE A 132 12.61 -24.34 1.33
N PRO A 133 11.98 -24.21 0.15
CA PRO A 133 11.70 -25.35 -0.73
C PRO A 133 12.94 -26.18 -1.07
N LEU A 134 14.09 -25.53 -1.32
CA LEU A 134 15.33 -26.22 -1.66
C LEU A 134 15.90 -27.01 -0.48
N MET A 135 15.86 -26.43 0.72
CA MET A 135 16.31 -27.10 1.95
C MET A 135 15.41 -28.29 2.28
N LEU A 136 14.11 -28.17 2.06
CA LEU A 136 13.16 -29.27 2.22
C LEU A 136 13.53 -30.48 1.34
N GLN A 137 14.05 -30.26 0.13
CA GLN A 137 14.56 -31.34 -0.72
C GLN A 137 15.66 -32.16 -0.04
N TYR A 138 16.63 -31.48 0.58
CA TYR A 138 17.76 -32.14 1.25
C TYR A 138 17.32 -32.89 2.50
N VAL A 139 16.37 -32.34 3.25
CA VAL A 139 15.78 -33.00 4.41
C VAL A 139 15.06 -34.28 3.98
N ILE A 140 14.26 -34.24 2.91
CA ILE A 140 13.54 -35.43 2.42
C ILE A 140 14.52 -36.49 1.87
N LYS A 141 15.55 -36.06 1.13
CA LYS A 141 16.61 -36.98 0.68
C LYS A 141 17.32 -37.64 1.86
N TRP A 142 17.57 -36.90 2.94
CA TRP A 142 18.15 -37.45 4.17
C TRP A 142 17.23 -38.45 4.86
N ILE A 143 15.93 -38.15 4.99
CA ILE A 143 14.94 -39.07 5.60
C ILE A 143 14.86 -40.39 4.84
N ASN A 144 14.93 -40.34 3.51
CA ASN A 144 14.82 -41.54 2.66
C ASN A 144 16.14 -42.33 2.54
N ASN A 145 17.25 -41.84 3.12
CA ASN A 145 18.55 -42.52 3.07
C ASN A 145 18.76 -43.37 4.33
N PRO A 146 18.75 -44.71 4.25
CA PRO A 146 18.90 -45.58 5.42
C PRO A 146 20.27 -45.50 6.10
N GLN A 147 21.29 -44.96 5.42
CA GLN A 147 22.65 -44.72 5.93
C GLN A 147 22.87 -43.25 6.38
N GLY A 148 21.81 -42.48 6.55
CA GLY A 148 21.87 -41.06 6.87
C GLY A 148 22.46 -40.80 8.26
N THR A 149 23.60 -40.13 8.35
CA THR A 149 24.17 -39.69 9.64
C THR A 149 23.25 -38.65 10.32
N LEU A 150 22.94 -38.84 11.60
CA LEU A 150 22.12 -37.91 12.40
C LEU A 150 22.63 -36.46 12.34
N LYS A 151 23.96 -36.28 12.40
CA LYS A 151 24.63 -34.96 12.33
C LYS A 151 24.26 -34.18 11.06
N ARG A 152 24.10 -34.85 9.92
CA ARG A 152 23.73 -34.20 8.64
C ARG A 152 22.27 -33.75 8.64
N GLY A 153 21.37 -34.54 9.21
CA GLY A 153 19.95 -34.17 9.35
C GLY A 153 19.78 -32.94 10.23
N ILE A 154 20.40 -32.93 11.42
CA ILE A 154 20.40 -31.78 12.33
C ILE A 154 20.96 -30.53 11.64
N PHE A 155 22.05 -30.67 10.87
CA PHE A 155 22.62 -29.56 10.11
C PHE A 155 21.64 -28.96 9.09
N PHE A 156 20.95 -29.78 8.29
CA PHE A 156 19.96 -29.27 7.32
C PHE A 156 18.77 -28.59 7.99
N ILE A 157 18.28 -29.13 9.10
CA ILE A 157 17.17 -28.54 9.86
C ILE A 157 17.58 -27.19 10.44
N LEU A 158 18.72 -27.12 11.13
CA LEU A 158 19.25 -25.87 11.68
C LEU A 158 19.47 -24.82 10.58
N LEU A 159 20.04 -25.23 9.45
CA LEU A 159 20.27 -24.34 8.32
C LEU A 159 18.95 -23.81 7.73
N THR A 160 17.89 -24.64 7.69
CA THR A 160 16.54 -24.21 7.29
C THR A 160 15.99 -23.13 8.22
N VAL A 161 16.13 -23.32 9.54
CA VAL A 161 15.70 -22.35 10.55
C VAL A 161 16.47 -21.03 10.38
N VAL A 162 17.79 -21.09 10.17
CA VAL A 162 18.62 -19.90 9.95
C VAL A 162 18.19 -19.14 8.70
N PHE A 163 17.98 -19.82 7.57
CA PHE A 163 17.49 -19.17 6.35
C PHE A 163 16.10 -18.54 6.54
N GLN A 164 15.20 -19.20 7.27
CA GLN A 164 13.88 -18.66 7.56
C GLN A 164 13.95 -17.41 8.44
N LEU A 165 14.85 -17.38 9.43
CA LEU A 165 15.08 -16.18 10.25
C LEU A 165 15.63 -15.03 9.40
N ILE A 166 16.63 -15.30 8.56
CA ILE A 166 17.19 -14.28 7.65
C ILE A 166 16.12 -13.75 6.70
N SER A 167 15.27 -14.62 6.14
CA SER A 167 14.15 -14.23 5.28
C SER A 167 13.19 -13.29 6.02
N CYS A 168 12.78 -13.67 7.24
CA CYS A 168 11.86 -12.89 8.06
C CYS A 168 12.42 -11.51 8.40
N PHE A 169 13.67 -11.43 8.85
CA PHE A 169 14.31 -10.13 9.13
C PHE A 169 14.42 -9.29 7.86
N THR A 170 14.90 -9.86 6.76
CA THR A 170 15.06 -9.12 5.49
C THR A 170 13.73 -8.56 4.99
N GLN A 171 12.65 -9.34 5.11
CA GLN A 171 11.30 -8.94 4.73
C GLN A 171 10.82 -7.73 5.55
N GLU A 172 10.85 -7.84 6.87
CA GLU A 172 10.31 -6.80 7.76
C GLU A 172 11.17 -5.52 7.73
N PHE A 173 12.49 -5.66 7.58
CA PHE A 173 13.36 -4.51 7.35
C PHE A 173 13.08 -3.83 6.01
N GLY A 174 12.88 -4.59 4.95
CA GLY A 174 12.54 -4.04 3.64
C GLY A 174 11.19 -3.31 3.67
N LYS A 175 10.16 -3.88 4.29
CA LYS A 175 8.85 -3.23 4.49
C LYS A 175 8.97 -1.93 5.29
N LYS A 176 9.73 -1.95 6.39
CA LYS A 176 10.00 -0.75 7.19
C LYS A 176 10.61 0.37 6.33
N TRP A 177 11.62 0.07 5.52
CA TRP A 177 12.27 1.08 4.69
C TRP A 177 11.37 1.58 3.55
N LEU A 178 10.54 0.72 2.97
CA LEU A 178 9.50 1.11 2.01
C LEU A 178 8.45 2.04 2.65
N PHE A 179 8.06 1.76 3.89
CA PHE A 179 7.16 2.62 4.66
C PHE A 179 7.80 4.00 4.91
N VAL A 180 9.05 4.03 5.38
CA VAL A 180 9.82 5.28 5.59
C VAL A 180 9.90 6.09 4.30
N LEU A 181 10.19 5.44 3.17
CA LEU A 181 10.24 6.07 1.85
C LEU A 181 8.89 6.68 1.47
N GLY A 182 7.79 5.94 1.66
CA GLY A 182 6.44 6.46 1.43
C GLY A 182 6.11 7.69 2.27
N VAL A 183 6.50 7.68 3.56
CA VAL A 183 6.32 8.83 4.46
C VAL A 183 7.14 10.05 4.03
N ARG A 184 8.39 9.86 3.61
CA ARG A 184 9.21 10.98 3.08
C ARG A 184 8.57 11.61 1.86
N ILE A 185 8.18 10.80 0.88
CA ILE A 185 7.53 11.28 -0.34
C ILE A 185 6.24 12.04 0.01
N ARG A 186 5.40 11.48 0.89
CA ARG A 186 4.20 12.18 1.40
C ARG A 186 4.55 13.54 1.98
N ASN A 187 5.51 13.61 2.90
CA ASN A 187 5.85 14.85 3.60
C ASN A 187 6.38 15.92 2.63
N GLY A 188 7.26 15.54 1.68
CA GLY A 188 7.74 16.48 0.66
C GLY A 188 6.63 16.96 -0.28
N LEU A 189 5.70 16.09 -0.68
CA LEU A 189 4.52 16.49 -1.47
C LEU A 189 3.61 17.46 -0.71
N ILE A 190 3.38 17.20 0.58
CA ILE A 190 2.62 18.11 1.46
C ILE A 190 3.31 19.48 1.53
N GLY A 191 4.63 19.52 1.70
CA GLY A 191 5.39 20.78 1.69
C GLY A 191 5.29 21.54 0.37
N LEU A 192 5.39 20.86 -0.78
CA LEU A 192 5.17 21.47 -2.09
C LEU A 192 3.74 22.04 -2.25
N ILE A 193 2.73 21.29 -1.82
CA ILE A 193 1.33 21.72 -1.92
C ILE A 193 1.09 22.95 -1.04
N TYR A 194 1.63 22.94 0.19
CA TYR A 194 1.49 24.04 1.14
C TYR A 194 2.20 25.31 0.63
N ASP A 195 3.44 25.19 0.17
CA ASP A 195 4.22 26.29 -0.42
C ASP A 195 3.51 26.90 -1.63
N LYS A 196 2.98 26.05 -2.50
CA LYS A 196 2.21 26.49 -3.67
C LYS A 196 0.90 27.20 -3.28
N ALA A 197 0.22 26.71 -2.24
CA ALA A 197 -1.02 27.31 -1.77
C ALA A 197 -0.80 28.75 -1.26
N LEU A 198 0.35 29.04 -0.65
CA LEU A 198 0.71 30.39 -0.18
C LEU A 198 1.05 31.37 -1.31
N LYS A 199 1.48 30.88 -2.48
CA LYS A 199 1.90 31.69 -3.64
C LYS A 199 0.81 31.84 -4.71
N LEU A 200 -0.37 31.28 -4.49
CA LEU A 200 -1.39 31.18 -5.54
C LEU A 200 -2.12 32.52 -5.74
N ASN A 201 -2.45 32.86 -7.00
CA ASN A 201 -3.27 34.05 -7.30
C ASN A 201 -4.74 33.84 -6.85
N ALA A 202 -5.48 34.91 -6.52
CA ALA A 202 -6.88 34.86 -6.07
C ALA A 202 -7.80 34.09 -7.03
N SER A 203 -7.55 34.16 -8.35
CA SER A 203 -8.25 33.40 -9.39
C SER A 203 -7.90 31.91 -9.43
N GLY A 204 -6.76 31.52 -8.85
CA GLY A 204 -6.33 30.13 -8.74
C GLY A 204 -6.84 29.42 -7.49
N ILE A 205 -7.27 30.19 -6.47
CA ILE A 205 -7.86 29.70 -5.22
C ILE A 205 -9.24 29.13 -5.55
N GLU A 206 -9.26 27.97 -6.18
CA GLU A 206 -10.42 27.10 -6.11
C GLU A 206 -10.61 26.69 -4.65
N GLU A 207 -11.87 26.46 -4.26
CA GLU A 207 -12.34 26.06 -2.92
C GLU A 207 -11.23 25.53 -1.99
N PRO A 208 -11.04 26.12 -0.80
CA PRO A 208 -10.03 25.69 0.18
C PRO A 208 -10.00 24.17 0.41
N GLY A 209 -11.14 23.50 0.27
CA GLY A 209 -11.25 22.04 0.36
C GLY A 209 -10.42 21.26 -0.66
N ARG A 210 -10.07 21.84 -1.82
CA ARG A 210 -9.35 21.12 -2.89
C ARG A 210 -7.89 20.85 -2.54
N PHE A 211 -7.15 21.82 -1.98
CA PHE A 211 -5.76 21.58 -1.57
C PHE A 211 -5.70 20.72 -0.31
N VAL A 212 -6.65 20.90 0.61
CA VAL A 212 -6.80 20.02 1.80
C VAL A 212 -7.02 18.57 1.35
N ASN A 213 -7.85 18.34 0.34
CA ASN A 213 -8.05 17.01 -0.23
C ASN A 213 -6.77 16.44 -0.86
N LEU A 214 -5.96 17.27 -1.55
CA LEU A 214 -4.66 16.81 -2.08
C LEU A 214 -3.69 16.40 -0.96
N MET A 215 -3.65 17.14 0.15
CA MET A 215 -2.78 16.83 1.29
C MET A 215 -3.27 15.61 2.08
N ALA A 216 -4.58 15.45 2.23
CA ALA A 216 -5.21 14.41 3.04
C ALA A 216 -5.39 13.08 2.28
N ASN A 217 -5.69 13.12 0.98
CA ASN A 217 -6.02 11.93 0.20
C ASN A 217 -4.99 11.59 -0.87
N ASP A 218 -4.41 12.58 -1.58
CA ASP A 218 -3.48 12.28 -2.68
C ASP A 218 -2.02 12.08 -2.23
N ALA A 219 -1.51 12.91 -1.31
CA ALA A 219 -0.13 12.75 -0.82
C ALA A 219 0.10 11.45 -0.02
N PRO A 220 -0.84 10.98 0.83
CA PRO A 220 -0.64 9.74 1.58
C PRO A 220 -0.75 8.47 0.74
N VAL A 221 -1.19 8.54 -0.53
CA VAL A 221 -1.25 7.38 -1.44
C VAL A 221 0.10 6.67 -1.53
N PHE A 222 1.23 7.34 -1.36
CA PHE A 222 2.54 6.70 -1.39
C PHE A 222 2.78 5.75 -0.22
N ILE A 223 2.12 5.97 0.92
CA ILE A 223 2.20 5.09 2.09
C ILE A 223 1.44 3.80 1.76
N GLY A 224 2.11 2.66 1.85
CA GLY A 224 1.56 1.34 1.56
C GLY A 224 1.50 0.98 0.07
N ASN A 225 1.18 1.90 -0.84
CA ASN A 225 1.17 1.56 -2.29
C ASN A 225 2.59 1.39 -2.85
N VAL A 226 3.58 2.18 -2.38
CA VAL A 226 4.98 2.00 -2.79
C VAL A 226 5.48 0.61 -2.43
N GLU A 227 5.11 0.09 -1.26
CA GLU A 227 5.47 -1.27 -0.86
C GLU A 227 5.02 -2.31 -1.89
N MET A 228 3.74 -2.28 -2.27
CA MET A 228 3.17 -3.20 -3.25
C MET A 228 3.81 -3.08 -4.64
N VAL A 229 4.19 -1.87 -5.06
CA VAL A 229 4.90 -1.64 -6.32
C VAL A 229 6.28 -2.32 -6.31
N PHE A 230 7.02 -2.20 -5.20
CA PHE A 230 8.35 -2.80 -5.09
C PHE A 230 8.31 -4.33 -5.04
N PHE A 231 7.34 -4.93 -4.34
CA PHE A 231 7.10 -6.37 -4.40
C PHE A 231 6.77 -6.85 -5.83
N GLY A 232 5.89 -6.13 -6.53
CA GLY A 232 5.58 -6.46 -7.92
C GLY A 232 6.77 -6.29 -8.88
N LEU A 233 7.66 -5.32 -8.63
CA LEU A 233 8.86 -5.08 -9.46
C LEU A 233 9.93 -6.15 -9.24
N ALA A 234 10.01 -6.75 -8.05
CA ALA A 234 10.93 -7.85 -7.75
C ALA A 234 10.44 -9.20 -8.34
N SER A 235 9.11 -9.37 -8.45
CA SER A 235 8.47 -10.63 -8.87
C SER A 235 8.97 -11.23 -10.20
N PRO A 236 9.31 -10.47 -11.27
CA PRO A 236 9.86 -11.04 -12.50
C PRO A 236 11.18 -11.78 -12.27
N VAL A 237 12.06 -11.25 -11.42
CA VAL A 237 13.34 -11.90 -11.07
C VAL A 237 13.05 -13.23 -10.37
N MET A 238 12.07 -13.23 -9.46
CA MET A 238 11.62 -14.45 -8.78
C MET A 238 11.13 -15.50 -9.78
N PHE A 239 10.24 -15.13 -10.73
CA PHE A 239 9.74 -16.08 -11.73
C PHE A 239 10.86 -16.72 -12.53
N ILE A 240 11.84 -15.92 -12.98
CA ILE A 240 12.99 -16.43 -13.74
C ILE A 240 13.76 -17.46 -12.91
N VAL A 241 14.12 -17.12 -11.66
CA VAL A 241 14.88 -18.03 -10.79
C VAL A 241 14.08 -19.28 -10.46
N LEU A 242 12.78 -19.16 -10.20
CA LEU A 242 11.90 -20.29 -9.90
C LEU A 242 11.82 -21.27 -11.08
N PHE A 243 11.63 -20.79 -12.31
CA PHE A 243 11.61 -21.67 -13.49
C PHE A 243 12.98 -22.29 -13.78
N VAL A 244 14.07 -21.57 -13.53
CA VAL A 244 15.43 -22.14 -13.61
C VAL A 244 15.62 -23.27 -12.58
N LEU A 245 15.16 -23.08 -11.34
CA LEU A 245 15.22 -24.14 -10.31
C LEU A 245 14.36 -25.36 -10.67
N ILE A 246 13.18 -25.15 -11.25
CA ILE A 246 12.32 -26.24 -11.73
C ILE A 246 13.01 -26.97 -12.89
N TYR A 247 13.65 -26.25 -13.82
CA TYR A 247 14.44 -26.85 -14.90
C TYR A 247 15.59 -27.70 -14.35
N ILE A 248 16.30 -27.23 -13.32
CA ILE A 248 17.36 -28.02 -12.69
C ILE A 248 16.80 -29.29 -12.02
N ASN A 249 15.61 -29.20 -11.40
CA ASN A 249 15.01 -30.33 -10.66
C ASN A 249 14.30 -31.37 -11.57
N MET A 250 13.66 -30.91 -12.65
CA MET A 250 12.77 -31.71 -13.52
C MET A 250 13.22 -31.77 -14.99
N GLY A 251 14.27 -31.05 -15.37
CA GLY A 251 14.80 -31.03 -16.74
C GLY A 251 13.80 -30.48 -17.75
N LYS A 252 13.69 -31.17 -18.90
CA LYS A 252 12.83 -30.78 -20.03
C LYS A 252 11.35 -30.66 -19.67
N TRP A 253 10.89 -31.26 -18.58
CA TRP A 253 9.48 -31.21 -18.19
C TRP A 253 9.02 -29.83 -17.74
N VAL A 254 9.93 -28.87 -17.50
CA VAL A 254 9.60 -27.48 -17.14
C VAL A 254 8.75 -26.75 -18.19
N TYR A 255 8.80 -27.16 -19.46
CA TYR A 255 8.04 -26.49 -20.51
C TYR A 255 6.53 -26.63 -20.31
N VAL A 256 6.07 -27.73 -19.69
CA VAL A 256 4.64 -27.95 -19.39
C VAL A 256 4.08 -26.88 -18.43
N PRO A 257 4.62 -26.71 -17.20
CA PRO A 257 4.13 -25.66 -16.29
C PRO A 257 4.42 -24.25 -16.83
N LEU A 258 5.45 -24.05 -17.65
CA LEU A 258 5.70 -22.76 -18.29
C LEU A 258 4.56 -22.37 -19.25
N ILE A 259 4.07 -23.32 -20.06
CA ILE A 259 2.91 -23.09 -20.94
C ILE A 259 1.65 -22.78 -20.12
N VAL A 260 1.41 -23.53 -19.04
CA VAL A 260 0.27 -23.28 -18.13
C VAL A 260 0.37 -21.88 -17.51
N PHE A 261 1.57 -21.47 -17.10
CA PHE A 261 1.80 -20.14 -16.53
C PHE A 261 1.58 -19.02 -17.55
N ILE A 262 2.06 -19.18 -18.79
CA ILE A 262 1.83 -18.20 -19.86
C ILE A 262 0.33 -18.10 -20.19
N ALA A 263 -0.37 -19.24 -20.30
CA ALA A 263 -1.81 -19.26 -20.51
C ALA A 263 -2.56 -18.55 -19.37
N PHE A 264 -2.13 -18.78 -18.12
CA PHE A 264 -2.65 -18.07 -16.96
C PHE A 264 -2.42 -16.57 -17.04
N LEU A 265 -1.23 -16.08 -17.43
CA LEU A 265 -0.97 -14.65 -17.59
C LEU A 265 -1.88 -14.00 -18.64
N LEU A 266 -2.10 -14.66 -19.77
CA LEU A 266 -3.01 -14.16 -20.81
C LEU A 266 -4.45 -14.10 -20.33
N LEU A 267 -4.91 -15.15 -19.63
CA LEU A 267 -6.23 -15.14 -18.98
C LEU A 267 -6.32 -14.02 -17.94
N ASN A 268 -5.28 -13.82 -17.13
CA ASN A 268 -5.22 -12.80 -16.08
C ASN A 268 -5.47 -11.40 -16.64
N ILE A 269 -4.80 -11.07 -17.75
CA ILE A 269 -4.98 -9.80 -18.47
C ILE A 269 -6.42 -9.64 -18.96
N GLY A 270 -6.99 -10.67 -19.59
CA GLY A 270 -8.38 -10.67 -20.07
C GLY A 270 -9.41 -10.47 -18.94
N PHE A 271 -9.25 -11.19 -17.83
CA PHE A 271 -10.07 -11.02 -16.63
C PHE A 271 -9.96 -9.61 -16.05
N GLY A 272 -8.76 -9.03 -16.06
CA GLY A 272 -8.52 -7.64 -15.63
C GLY A 272 -9.34 -6.64 -16.43
N PHE A 273 -9.29 -6.71 -17.77
CA PHE A 273 -10.09 -5.84 -18.64
C PHE A 273 -11.59 -6.01 -18.45
N LEU A 274 -12.07 -7.25 -18.36
CA LEU A 274 -13.48 -7.53 -18.15
C LEU A 274 -13.98 -7.00 -16.81
N ASN A 275 -13.22 -7.24 -15.73
CA ASN A 275 -13.52 -6.73 -14.39
C ASN A 275 -13.55 -5.19 -14.38
N GLY A 276 -12.62 -4.52 -15.06
CA GLY A 276 -12.62 -3.07 -15.22
C GLY A 276 -13.89 -2.56 -15.90
N LYS A 277 -14.30 -3.17 -17.02
CA LYS A 277 -15.53 -2.81 -17.75
C LYS A 277 -16.78 -3.00 -16.91
N LEU A 278 -16.87 -4.10 -16.16
CA LEU A 278 -17.99 -4.40 -15.27
C LEU A 278 -18.04 -3.44 -14.07
N PHE A 279 -16.88 -3.12 -13.50
CA PHE A 279 -16.77 -2.17 -12.40
C PHE A 279 -17.23 -0.77 -12.83
N SER A 280 -16.85 -0.31 -14.02
CA SER A 280 -17.34 0.97 -14.57
C SER A 280 -18.86 0.98 -14.75
N LYS A 281 -19.46 -0.13 -15.21
CA LYS A 281 -20.93 -0.24 -15.29
C LYS A 281 -21.59 -0.23 -13.91
N PHE A 282 -21.01 -0.92 -12.93
CA PHE A 282 -21.47 -0.86 -11.55
C PHE A 282 -21.46 0.58 -11.02
N VAL A 283 -20.33 1.29 -11.15
CA VAL A 283 -20.20 2.68 -10.69
C VAL A 283 -21.24 3.58 -11.37
N TYR A 284 -21.44 3.42 -12.68
CA TYR A 284 -22.46 4.17 -13.41
C TYR A 284 -23.90 3.91 -12.90
N MET A 285 -24.26 2.65 -12.62
CA MET A 285 -25.58 2.33 -12.08
C MET A 285 -25.76 2.84 -10.65
N LYS A 286 -24.71 2.77 -9.83
CA LYS A 286 -24.67 3.38 -8.50
C LYS A 286 -24.91 4.89 -8.58
N ASP A 287 -24.21 5.60 -9.47
CA ASP A 287 -24.35 7.05 -9.61
C ASP A 287 -25.76 7.45 -10.06
N LYS A 288 -26.37 6.71 -10.99
CA LYS A 288 -27.78 6.89 -11.37
C LYS A 288 -28.76 6.71 -10.22
N ARG A 289 -28.49 5.78 -9.28
CA ARG A 289 -29.34 5.58 -8.09
C ARG A 289 -29.14 6.71 -7.10
N VAL A 290 -27.90 7.10 -6.82
CA VAL A 290 -27.57 8.16 -5.86
C VAL A 290 -28.09 9.51 -6.34
N SER A 291 -27.92 9.85 -7.62
CA SER A 291 -28.49 11.08 -8.22
C SER A 291 -30.01 11.12 -8.08
N PHE A 292 -30.69 10.02 -8.43
CA PHE A 292 -32.15 9.94 -8.31
C PHE A 292 -32.62 10.05 -6.86
N MET A 293 -31.86 9.49 -5.91
CA MET A 293 -32.13 9.67 -4.48
C MET A 293 -31.97 11.13 -4.05
N GLY A 294 -30.97 11.84 -4.58
CA GLY A 294 -30.80 13.28 -4.37
C GLY A 294 -32.00 14.09 -4.84
N GLU A 295 -32.52 13.81 -6.04
CA GLU A 295 -33.73 14.45 -6.58
C GLU A 295 -34.97 14.21 -5.71
N ILE A 296 -35.12 12.99 -5.16
CA ILE A 296 -36.22 12.62 -4.27
C ILE A 296 -36.15 13.40 -2.95
N LEU A 297 -34.96 13.48 -2.35
CA LEU A 297 -34.76 14.19 -1.08
C LEU A 297 -34.99 15.69 -1.25
N HIS A 298 -34.54 16.26 -2.38
CA HIS A 298 -34.79 17.67 -2.70
C HIS A 298 -36.28 17.97 -2.85
N ASN A 299 -37.06 17.06 -3.45
CA ASN A 299 -38.49 17.23 -3.73
C ASN A 299 -39.41 16.44 -2.79
N ILE A 300 -38.96 16.11 -1.56
CA ILE A 300 -39.66 15.16 -0.69
C ILE A 300 -41.07 15.62 -0.29
N LYS A 301 -41.29 16.93 -0.10
CA LYS A 301 -42.61 17.50 0.23
C LYS A 301 -43.63 17.22 -0.87
N PHE A 302 -43.25 17.39 -2.14
CA PHE A 302 -44.12 17.14 -3.28
C PHE A 302 -44.51 15.66 -3.38
N ILE A 303 -43.57 14.74 -3.14
CA ILE A 303 -43.82 13.30 -3.15
C ILE A 303 -44.81 12.91 -2.03
N LYS A 304 -44.67 13.51 -0.84
CA LYS A 304 -45.56 13.32 0.31
C LYS A 304 -46.97 13.84 0.03
N TYR A 305 -47.12 15.07 -0.47
CA TYR A 305 -48.42 15.64 -0.79
C TYR A 305 -49.22 14.81 -1.80
N ASN A 306 -48.54 14.14 -2.72
CA ASN A 306 -49.16 13.31 -3.75
C ASN A 306 -49.25 11.82 -3.38
N ASN A 307 -48.83 11.41 -2.18
CA ASN A 307 -48.74 10.00 -1.75
C ASN A 307 -47.97 9.10 -2.74
N TRP A 308 -46.94 9.63 -3.40
CA TRP A 308 -46.15 8.90 -4.43
C TRP A 308 -45.02 8.04 -3.87
N GLU A 309 -44.98 7.82 -2.57
CA GLU A 309 -43.91 7.11 -1.87
C GLU A 309 -43.68 5.71 -2.43
N LYS A 310 -44.73 4.88 -2.47
CA LYS A 310 -44.66 3.49 -2.97
C LYS A 310 -44.24 3.43 -4.44
N THR A 311 -44.68 4.39 -5.26
CA THR A 311 -44.32 4.45 -6.68
C THR A 311 -42.85 4.82 -6.85
N THR A 312 -42.37 5.77 -6.05
CA THR A 312 -40.98 6.23 -6.04
C THR A 312 -40.05 5.14 -5.53
N GLU A 313 -40.44 4.43 -4.47
CA GLU A 313 -39.74 3.27 -3.91
C GLU A 313 -39.57 2.18 -4.98
N LYS A 314 -40.63 1.81 -5.71
CA LYS A 314 -40.54 0.85 -6.82
C LYS A 314 -39.55 1.29 -7.90
N ARG A 315 -39.49 2.60 -8.22
CA ARG A 315 -38.52 3.13 -9.19
C ARG A 315 -37.08 3.03 -8.69
N ILE A 316 -36.83 3.33 -7.40
CA ILE A 316 -35.52 3.12 -6.77
C ILE A 316 -35.16 1.62 -6.76
N GLY A 317 -36.11 0.75 -6.42
CA GLY A 317 -35.93 -0.70 -6.40
C GLY A 317 -35.48 -1.25 -7.75
N LYS A 318 -36.07 -0.78 -8.86
CA LYS A 318 -35.62 -1.15 -10.22
C LYS A 318 -34.16 -0.74 -10.49
N LYS A 319 -33.74 0.47 -10.08
CA LYS A 319 -32.34 0.91 -10.21
C LYS A 319 -31.40 0.07 -9.33
N ARG A 320 -31.84 -0.27 -8.11
CA ARG A 320 -31.08 -1.11 -7.17
C ARG A 320 -30.89 -2.53 -7.70
N LEU A 321 -31.87 -3.12 -8.37
CA LEU A 321 -31.73 -4.45 -8.99
C LEU A 321 -30.61 -4.46 -10.05
N TRP A 322 -30.55 -3.45 -10.91
CA TRP A 322 -29.47 -3.31 -11.89
C TRP A 322 -28.10 -3.09 -11.23
N GLU A 323 -28.05 -2.26 -10.19
CA GLU A 323 -26.82 -2.07 -9.40
C GLU A 323 -26.35 -3.41 -8.80
N LEU A 324 -27.24 -4.14 -8.12
CA LEU A 324 -26.96 -5.43 -7.49
C LEU A 324 -26.50 -6.48 -8.51
N PHE A 325 -27.09 -6.51 -9.71
CA PHE A 325 -26.67 -7.40 -10.78
C PHE A 325 -25.20 -7.16 -11.17
N PHE A 326 -24.80 -5.90 -11.37
CA PHE A 326 -23.40 -5.57 -11.68
C PHE A 326 -22.47 -5.77 -10.49
N VAL A 327 -22.91 -5.51 -9.25
CA VAL A 327 -22.13 -5.84 -8.04
C VAL A 327 -21.86 -7.34 -7.97
N PHE A 328 -22.88 -8.17 -8.16
CA PHE A 328 -22.75 -9.63 -8.17
C PHE A 328 -21.75 -10.07 -9.24
N LEU A 329 -21.88 -9.54 -10.46
CA LEU A 329 -21.00 -9.91 -11.56
C LEU A 329 -19.54 -9.51 -11.27
N VAL A 330 -19.29 -8.29 -10.79
CA VAL A 330 -17.94 -7.84 -10.36
C VAL A 330 -17.40 -8.75 -9.25
N GLY A 331 -18.21 -9.05 -8.23
CA GLY A 331 -17.82 -9.93 -7.13
C GLY A 331 -17.45 -11.33 -7.62
N PHE A 332 -18.29 -11.93 -8.47
CA PHE A 332 -18.07 -13.24 -9.06
C PHE A 332 -16.75 -13.30 -9.85
N PHE A 333 -16.49 -12.32 -10.73
CA PHE A 333 -15.24 -12.29 -11.50
C PHE A 333 -14.02 -12.05 -10.62
N ARG A 334 -14.11 -11.21 -9.57
CA ARG A 334 -13.01 -11.01 -8.62
C ARG A 334 -12.70 -12.26 -7.80
N CYS A 335 -13.74 -12.96 -7.31
CA CYS A 335 -13.56 -14.21 -6.58
C CYS A 335 -12.95 -15.28 -7.48
N SER A 336 -13.48 -15.47 -8.70
CA SER A 336 -12.93 -16.41 -9.69
C SER A 336 -11.46 -16.11 -10.00
N PHE A 337 -11.11 -14.84 -10.21
CA PHE A 337 -9.73 -14.40 -10.44
C PHE A 337 -8.81 -14.69 -9.25
N PHE A 338 -9.28 -14.40 -8.04
CA PHE A 338 -8.53 -14.67 -6.82
C PHE A 338 -8.27 -16.17 -6.68
N THR A 339 -9.30 -17.01 -6.86
CA THR A 339 -9.17 -18.47 -6.82
C THR A 339 -8.18 -18.99 -7.86
N LEU A 340 -8.26 -18.54 -9.12
CA LEU A 340 -7.30 -18.92 -10.17
C LEU A 340 -5.86 -18.53 -9.79
N THR A 341 -5.67 -17.37 -9.16
CA THR A 341 -4.36 -16.91 -8.71
C THR A 341 -3.81 -17.74 -7.54
N VAL A 342 -4.68 -18.20 -6.63
CA VAL A 342 -4.29 -19.06 -5.52
C VAL A 342 -3.92 -20.46 -6.00
N GLU A 343 -4.69 -21.01 -6.93
CA GLU A 343 -4.57 -22.40 -7.42
C GLU A 343 -3.64 -22.58 -8.62
N ILE A 344 -2.92 -21.54 -9.04
CA ILE A 344 -1.98 -21.63 -10.17
C ILE A 344 -0.86 -22.64 -9.88
N GLY A 345 -0.37 -22.69 -8.63
CA GLY A 345 0.63 -23.66 -8.18
C GLY A 345 0.16 -25.10 -8.30
N SER A 346 -1.07 -25.37 -7.82
CA SER A 346 -1.75 -26.66 -7.93
C SER A 346 -1.95 -27.05 -9.40
N SER A 347 -2.42 -26.12 -10.23
CA SER A 347 -2.69 -26.34 -11.65
C SER A 347 -1.41 -26.71 -12.42
N MET A 348 -0.31 -26.00 -12.17
CA MET A 348 1.00 -26.33 -12.74
C MET A 348 1.52 -27.69 -12.27
N SER A 349 1.31 -28.01 -10.98
CA SER A 349 1.68 -29.31 -10.41
C SER A 349 0.96 -30.46 -11.10
N ILE A 350 -0.37 -30.36 -11.22
CA ILE A 350 -1.21 -31.38 -11.86
C ILE A 350 -0.78 -31.57 -13.32
N ALA A 351 -0.64 -30.49 -14.10
CA ALA A 351 -0.24 -30.56 -15.50
C ALA A 351 1.13 -31.24 -15.68
N LEU A 352 2.10 -30.87 -14.83
CA LEU A 352 3.44 -31.45 -14.85
C LEU A 352 3.41 -32.96 -14.54
N PHE A 353 2.84 -33.34 -13.39
CA PHE A 353 2.91 -34.73 -12.92
C PHE A 353 2.06 -35.67 -13.78
N VAL A 354 0.88 -35.24 -14.25
CA VAL A 354 0.08 -36.04 -15.20
C VAL A 354 0.89 -36.32 -16.47
N THR A 355 1.56 -35.31 -17.02
CA THR A 355 2.38 -35.47 -18.24
C THR A 355 3.58 -36.40 -18.00
N MET A 356 4.23 -36.30 -16.84
CA MET A 356 5.35 -37.20 -16.48
C MET A 356 4.91 -38.65 -16.29
N VAL A 357 3.74 -38.89 -15.68
CA VAL A 357 3.14 -40.23 -15.55
C VAL A 357 2.82 -40.81 -16.92
N MET A 358 2.16 -40.04 -17.79
CA MET A 358 1.84 -40.48 -19.15
C MET A 358 3.09 -40.82 -19.98
N SER A 359 4.20 -40.14 -19.70
CA SER A 359 5.47 -40.34 -20.39
C SER A 359 6.36 -41.41 -19.76
N SER A 360 5.86 -42.15 -18.75
CA SER A 360 6.59 -43.19 -18.02
C SER A 360 7.93 -42.71 -17.44
N SER A 361 8.01 -41.45 -17.03
CA SER A 361 9.23 -40.88 -16.43
C SER A 361 9.35 -41.30 -14.96
N GLU A 362 10.55 -41.67 -14.52
CA GLU A 362 10.82 -41.94 -13.11
C GLU A 362 10.65 -40.66 -12.26
N MET A 363 9.87 -40.77 -11.19
CA MET A 363 9.61 -39.68 -10.25
C MET A 363 10.14 -40.04 -8.87
N GLN A 364 11.16 -39.32 -8.41
CA GLN A 364 11.61 -39.43 -7.02
C GLN A 364 10.74 -38.54 -6.11
N LEU A 365 10.30 -39.08 -4.99
CA LEU A 365 9.46 -38.37 -4.01
C LEU A 365 10.04 -37.02 -3.59
N ALA A 366 11.35 -36.95 -3.36
CA ALA A 366 12.04 -35.71 -3.02
C ALA A 366 11.89 -34.64 -4.12
N ARG A 367 11.97 -35.02 -5.40
CA ARG A 367 11.80 -34.09 -6.52
C ARG A 367 10.36 -33.60 -6.61
N VAL A 368 9.38 -34.50 -6.45
CA VAL A 368 7.94 -34.19 -6.48
C VAL A 368 7.58 -33.17 -5.41
N ILE A 369 7.92 -33.44 -4.14
CA ILE A 369 7.59 -32.55 -3.01
C ILE A 369 8.25 -31.18 -3.16
N THR A 370 9.52 -31.15 -3.59
CA THR A 370 10.25 -29.90 -3.82
C THR A 370 9.58 -29.06 -4.90
N THR A 371 9.18 -29.68 -6.01
CA THR A 371 8.52 -28.98 -7.11
C THR A 371 7.14 -28.45 -6.71
N ILE A 372 6.37 -29.19 -5.90
CA ILE A 372 5.11 -28.69 -5.32
C ILE A 372 5.37 -27.46 -4.44
N ALA A 373 6.40 -27.51 -3.59
CA ALA A 373 6.77 -26.37 -2.74
C ALA A 373 7.22 -25.15 -3.56
N LEU A 374 7.98 -25.36 -4.64
CA LEU A 374 8.35 -24.30 -5.59
C LEU A 374 7.11 -23.70 -6.26
N PHE A 375 6.19 -24.52 -6.76
CA PHE A 375 4.94 -24.04 -7.35
C PHE A 375 4.07 -23.26 -6.36
N ASN A 376 3.98 -23.66 -5.10
CA ASN A 376 3.25 -22.90 -4.08
C ASN A 376 3.89 -21.53 -3.79
N SER A 377 5.20 -21.40 -4.00
CA SER A 377 5.92 -20.13 -3.81
C SER A 377 5.59 -19.08 -4.88
N ILE A 378 5.05 -19.48 -6.03
CA ILE A 378 4.68 -18.57 -7.13
C ILE A 378 3.46 -17.68 -6.79
N ARG A 379 2.62 -18.12 -5.85
CA ARG A 379 1.33 -17.50 -5.53
C ARG A 379 1.49 -16.05 -5.06
N ILE A 380 2.49 -15.80 -4.22
CA ILE A 380 2.71 -14.48 -3.64
C ILE A 380 3.17 -13.49 -4.73
N PRO A 381 4.23 -13.78 -5.53
CA PRO A 381 4.63 -12.94 -6.66
C PRO A 381 3.52 -12.64 -7.67
N VAL A 382 2.72 -13.64 -8.04
CA VAL A 382 1.60 -13.43 -8.99
C VAL A 382 0.59 -12.43 -8.41
N ARG A 383 0.24 -12.58 -7.13
CA ARG A 383 -0.67 -11.66 -6.44
C ARG A 383 -0.09 -10.24 -6.39
N THR A 384 1.19 -10.09 -6.06
CA THR A 384 1.83 -8.77 -5.93
C THR A 384 1.98 -8.05 -7.27
N VAL A 385 2.20 -8.77 -8.38
CA VAL A 385 2.16 -8.17 -9.73
C VAL A 385 0.79 -7.56 -10.05
N GLY A 386 -0.30 -8.25 -9.72
CA GLY A 386 -1.65 -7.72 -9.89
C GLY A 386 -1.92 -6.47 -9.04
N LEU A 387 -1.47 -6.50 -7.78
CA LEU A 387 -1.58 -5.34 -6.88
C LEU A 387 -0.71 -4.16 -7.34
N MET A 388 0.49 -4.42 -7.86
CA MET A 388 1.39 -3.40 -8.40
C MET A 388 0.72 -2.57 -9.50
N ALA A 389 -0.02 -3.19 -10.42
CA ALA A 389 -0.72 -2.46 -11.48
C ALA A 389 -1.75 -1.47 -10.91
N THR A 390 -2.51 -1.90 -9.90
CA THR A 390 -3.54 -1.08 -9.24
C THR A 390 -2.92 0.05 -8.42
N CYS A 391 -1.89 -0.27 -7.64
CA CYS A 391 -1.16 0.68 -6.81
C CYS A 391 -0.44 1.73 -7.67
N SER A 392 0.18 1.31 -8.77
CA SER A 392 0.84 2.20 -9.75
C SER A 392 -0.16 3.16 -10.37
N THR A 393 -1.33 2.67 -10.80
CA THR A 393 -2.38 3.51 -11.37
C THR A 393 -2.85 4.56 -10.35
N THR A 394 -3.04 4.17 -9.09
CA THR A 394 -3.45 5.07 -8.01
C THR A 394 -2.40 6.17 -7.76
N ILE A 395 -1.12 5.80 -7.74
CA ILE A 395 0.01 6.74 -7.62
C ILE A 395 0.03 7.70 -8.82
N ILE A 396 -0.09 7.20 -10.06
CA ILE A 396 -0.04 8.01 -11.28
C ILE A 396 -1.18 9.03 -11.31
N VAL A 397 -2.42 8.61 -10.98
CA VAL A 397 -3.58 9.52 -10.94
C VAL A 397 -3.38 10.60 -9.88
N SER A 398 -2.90 10.23 -8.70
CA SER A 398 -2.68 11.18 -7.59
C SER A 398 -1.57 12.18 -7.92
N LEU A 399 -0.45 11.70 -8.48
CA LEU A 399 0.61 12.56 -9.02
C LEU A 399 0.10 13.49 -10.12
N GLY A 400 -0.79 13.00 -10.99
CA GLY A 400 -1.42 13.81 -12.03
C GLY A 400 -2.24 14.97 -11.45
N ARG A 401 -3.01 14.71 -10.38
CA ARG A 401 -3.79 15.75 -9.68
C ARG A 401 -2.89 16.76 -8.98
N ILE A 402 -1.87 16.30 -8.24
CA ILE A 402 -0.90 17.18 -7.56
C ILE A 402 -0.14 18.03 -8.58
N LYS A 403 0.34 17.43 -9.68
CA LYS A 403 1.01 18.15 -10.77
C LYS A 403 0.16 19.28 -11.33
N ARG A 404 -1.12 19.02 -11.61
CA ARG A 404 -2.04 20.04 -12.14
C ARG A 404 -2.21 21.21 -11.16
N PHE A 405 -2.23 20.93 -9.86
CA PHE A 405 -2.29 21.97 -8.83
C PHE A 405 -0.99 22.79 -8.77
N LEU A 406 0.17 22.12 -8.79
CA LEU A 406 1.48 22.79 -8.72
C LEU A 406 1.81 23.66 -9.95
N LEU A 407 1.16 23.41 -11.09
CA LEU A 407 1.33 24.20 -12.33
C LEU A 407 0.34 25.38 -12.44
N LYS A 408 -0.51 25.62 -11.44
CA LYS A 408 -1.38 26.79 -11.43
C LYS A 408 -0.56 28.09 -11.41
N PRO A 409 -1.09 29.19 -12.00
CA PRO A 409 -0.40 30.48 -12.00
C PRO A 409 -0.23 31.00 -10.57
N GLU A 410 0.97 31.50 -10.29
CA GLU A 410 1.30 32.14 -9.02
C GLU A 410 0.97 33.63 -9.07
N LEU A 411 0.79 34.22 -7.90
CA LEU A 411 0.65 35.65 -7.73
C LEU A 411 2.00 36.28 -8.12
N GLN A 412 1.99 37.19 -9.10
CA GLN A 412 3.22 37.87 -9.48
C GLN A 412 3.69 38.70 -8.28
N PRO A 413 4.94 38.54 -7.82
CA PRO A 413 5.47 39.39 -6.76
C PRO A 413 5.40 40.84 -7.25
N ILE A 414 4.86 41.73 -6.41
CA ILE A 414 4.82 43.18 -6.69
C ILE A 414 6.27 43.65 -6.81
N GLN A 415 6.79 43.76 -8.04
CA GLN A 415 8.21 44.03 -8.29
C GLN A 415 8.56 45.51 -8.45
N VAL A 416 7.59 46.43 -8.38
CA VAL A 416 7.87 47.85 -8.61
C VAL A 416 7.16 48.73 -7.58
N VAL A 417 7.81 48.97 -6.45
CA VAL A 417 7.57 50.21 -5.70
C VAL A 417 8.51 51.24 -6.31
N ASN A 418 8.01 51.97 -7.31
CA ASN A 418 8.77 53.08 -7.86
C ASN A 418 8.80 54.20 -6.81
N LYS A 419 9.93 54.41 -6.14
CA LYS A 419 10.06 55.41 -5.06
C LYS A 419 9.83 56.85 -5.52
N GLU A 420 9.82 57.09 -6.83
CA GLU A 420 9.62 58.40 -7.48
C GLU A 420 8.24 58.56 -8.13
N SER A 421 7.37 57.55 -8.08
CA SER A 421 5.97 57.70 -8.53
C SER A 421 5.14 58.39 -7.46
N GLU A 422 4.30 59.34 -7.86
CA GLU A 422 3.32 60.00 -7.00
C GLU A 422 2.29 59.00 -6.44
N ASN A 423 2.16 57.83 -7.09
CA ASN A 423 1.28 56.75 -6.69
C ASN A 423 2.09 55.54 -6.18
N ALA A 424 1.73 55.01 -5.01
CA ALA A 424 2.41 53.86 -4.41
C ALA A 424 2.25 52.56 -5.24
N ILE A 425 1.23 52.47 -6.09
CA ILE A 425 0.94 51.35 -6.99
C ILE A 425 0.28 51.89 -8.26
N GLU A 426 0.87 51.65 -9.43
CA GLU A 426 0.19 51.82 -10.72
C GLU A 426 -0.25 50.44 -11.23
N MET A 427 -1.56 50.23 -11.34
CA MET A 427 -2.13 49.06 -12.00
C MET A 427 -2.53 49.45 -13.43
N ASN A 428 -1.90 48.83 -14.43
CA ASN A 428 -2.35 48.88 -15.83
C ASN A 428 -3.43 47.84 -16.11
#